data_AF-A0A7Y8L8D0-F1
#
_entry.id   AF-A0A7Y8L8D0-F1
#
_cell.length_a   1.000
_cell.length_b   1.000
_cell.length_c   1.000
_cell.angle_alpha   90.00
_cell.angle_beta   90.00
_cell.angle_gamma   90.00
#
_symmetry.space_group_name_H-M   'P 1'
#
loop_
_entity.id
_entity.type
_entity.pdbx_description
1 polymer ?
#
loop_
_entity_poly.entity_id
_entity_poly.type
_entity_poly.pdbx_seq_one_letter_code
_entity_poly.pdbx_strand_id
1 'polypeptide(L)' 'EGQVTDGDSLLEKGVIDSTGVLELVAFIEEKYGITVEDEELTPENLDSIQNIAEFIRKKIKSISNPEVRHRVAP' A
#
# COMPACT_ATOMS: atom_id res chain seq x y z
N GLU A 1 14.81 -23.64 -7.74
CA GLU A 1 14.93 -22.44 -6.90
C GLU A 1 13.60 -21.69 -7.00
N GLY A 2 12.94 -21.44 -5.87
CA GLY A 2 11.55 -21.01 -5.84
C GLY A 2 11.39 -19.59 -6.35
N GLN A 3 10.76 -19.44 -7.52
CA GLN A 3 10.36 -18.13 -8.02
C GLN A 3 9.26 -17.57 -7.11
N VAL A 4 9.47 -16.37 -6.57
CA VAL A 4 8.40 -15.56 -6.00
C VAL A 4 7.78 -14.81 -7.17
N THR A 5 6.52 -15.09 -7.44
CA THR A 5 5.71 -14.41 -8.43
C THR A 5 5.00 -13.22 -7.78
N ASP A 6 4.60 -12.24 -8.58
CA ASP A 6 4.01 -11.00 -8.04
C ASP A 6 2.71 -11.22 -7.26
N GLY A 7 2.03 -12.35 -7.47
CA GLY A 7 0.81 -12.74 -6.77
C GLY A 7 1.01 -13.73 -5.62
N ASP A 8 2.25 -14.10 -5.30
CA ASP A 8 2.51 -14.94 -4.13
C ASP A 8 2.36 -14.13 -2.83
N SER A 9 1.81 -14.78 -1.81
CA SER A 9 1.75 -14.24 -0.46
C SER A 9 3.17 -14.10 0.12
N LEU A 10 3.59 -12.85 0.32
CA LEU A 10 4.85 -12.45 0.92
C LEU A 10 4.90 -12.84 2.40
N LEU A 11 3.75 -12.82 3.09
CA LEU A 11 3.63 -13.23 4.49
C LEU A 11 3.72 -14.76 4.61
N GLU A 12 2.97 -15.52 3.81
CA GLU A 12 3.02 -17.00 3.88
C GLU A 12 4.38 -17.55 3.42
N LYS A 13 5.03 -16.92 2.44
CA LYS A 13 6.38 -17.30 2.01
C LYS A 13 7.48 -16.85 2.99
N GLY A 14 7.14 -16.06 4.02
CA GLY A 14 8.11 -15.52 4.97
C GLY A 14 9.10 -14.54 4.32
N VAL A 15 8.69 -13.88 3.24
CA VAL A 15 9.47 -12.82 2.58
C VAL A 15 9.39 -11.53 3.39
N ILE A 16 8.24 -11.29 4.02
CA ILE A 16 8.00 -10.14 4.91
C ILE A 16 7.40 -10.63 6.22
N ASP A 17 7.84 -10.06 7.33
CA ASP A 17 7.26 -10.27 8.67
C ASP A 17 6.27 -9.15 9.00
N SER A 18 5.53 -9.31 10.10
CA SER A 18 4.59 -8.28 10.60
C SER A 18 5.23 -6.91 10.83
N THR A 19 6.51 -6.87 11.23
CA THR A 19 7.27 -5.62 11.36
C THR A 19 7.67 -5.05 10.01
N GLY A 20 8.02 -5.91 9.04
CA GLY A 20 8.45 -5.47 7.71
C GLY A 20 7.34 -4.75 6.95
N VAL A 21 6.07 -5.10 7.21
CA VAL A 21 4.91 -4.40 6.65
C VAL A 21 4.91 -2.91 7.03
N LEU A 22 5.26 -2.57 8.28
CA LEU A 22 5.32 -1.17 8.73
C LEU A 22 6.44 -0.39 8.04
N GLU A 23 7.61 -1.01 7.85
CA GLU A 23 8.72 -0.39 7.11
C GLU A 23 8.37 -0.19 5.63
N LEU A 24 7.71 -1.17 5.02
CA LEU A 24 7.22 -1.09 3.64
C LEU A 24 6.23 0.06 3.48
N VAL A 25 5.30 0.21 4.42
CA VAL A 25 4.32 1.30 4.43
C VAL A 25 5.03 2.64 4.54
N ALA A 26 5.90 2.82 5.53
CA ALA A 26 6.67 4.06 5.70
C ALA A 26 7.48 4.41 4.45
N PHE A 27 8.09 3.42 3.79
CA PHE A 27 8.80 3.60 2.53
C PHE A 27 7.89 4.07 1.40
N ILE A 28 6.70 3.48 1.26
CA ILE A 28 5.73 3.84 0.22
C ILE A 28 5.21 5.27 0.47
N GLU A 29 4.87 5.60 1.71
CA GLU A 29 4.40 6.93 2.10
C GLU A 29 5.44 8.00 1.76
N GLU A 30 6.70 7.78 2.14
CA GLU A 30 7.81 8.71 1.85
C GLU A 30 8.07 8.82 0.34
N LYS A 31 8.10 7.68 -0.37
CA LYS A 31 8.46 7.64 -1.79
C LYS A 31 7.40 8.23 -2.71
N TYR A 32 6.12 8.04 -2.40
CA TYR A 32 5.01 8.46 -3.25
C TYR A 32 4.22 9.64 -2.67
N GLY A 33 4.52 10.08 -1.44
CA GLY A 33 3.80 11.16 -0.76
C GLY A 33 2.34 10.80 -0.46
N ILE A 34 2.07 9.52 -0.21
CA ILE A 34 0.73 9.03 0.14
C ILE A 34 0.66 8.79 1.66
N THR A 35 -0.55 8.70 2.20
CA THR A 35 -0.79 8.26 3.58
C THR A 35 -1.57 6.96 3.55
N VAL A 36 -1.09 5.96 4.29
CA VAL A 36 -1.70 4.65 4.46
C VAL A 36 -2.33 4.60 5.84
N GLU A 37 -3.63 4.37 5.89
CA GLU A 37 -4.37 4.30 7.16
C GLU A 37 -4.28 2.89 7.74
N ASP A 38 -4.39 2.74 9.06
CA ASP A 38 -4.37 1.43 9.73
C ASP A 38 -5.43 0.46 9.15
N GLU A 39 -6.57 0.98 8.69
CA GLU A 39 -7.64 0.21 8.04
C GLU A 39 -7.22 -0.35 6.68
N GLU A 40 -6.20 0.21 6.05
CA GLU A 40 -5.65 -0.22 4.76
C GLU A 40 -4.51 -1.23 4.92
N LEU A 41 -3.99 -1.40 6.15
CA LEU A 41 -2.96 -2.37 6.51
C LEU A 41 -3.53 -3.80 6.60
N THR A 42 -4.16 -4.24 5.53
CA THR A 42 -4.76 -5.57 5.42
C THR A 42 -3.93 -6.48 4.52
N PRO A 43 -3.98 -7.81 4.74
CA PRO A 43 -3.39 -8.76 3.82
C PRO A 43 -3.89 -8.55 2.38
N GLU A 44 -5.16 -8.21 2.20
CA GLU A 44 -5.73 -7.96 0.87
C GLU A 44 -5.00 -6.85 0.10
N ASN A 45 -4.41 -5.86 0.79
CA ASN A 45 -3.63 -4.80 0.15
C ASN A 45 -2.11 -5.05 0.16
N LEU A 46 -1.58 -5.77 1.16
CA LEU A 46 -0.14 -5.83 1.42
C LEU A 46 0.47 -7.24 1.34
N ASP A 47 -0.35 -8.27 1.12
CA ASP A 47 0.09 -9.67 1.12
C ASP A 47 0.89 -10.04 -0.14
N SER A 48 0.74 -9.33 -1.25
CA SER A 48 1.46 -9.61 -2.49
C SER A 48 1.97 -8.34 -3.17
N ILE A 49 3.04 -8.45 -3.98
CA ILE A 49 3.59 -7.33 -4.76
C ILE A 49 2.53 -6.73 -5.67
N GLN A 50 1.68 -7.57 -6.27
CA GLN A 50 0.57 -7.14 -7.11
C GLN A 50 -0.42 -6.27 -6.33
N ASN A 51 -0.86 -6.72 -5.16
CA ASN A 51 -1.81 -5.97 -4.32
C ASN A 51 -1.22 -4.62 -3.89
N ILE A 52 0.04 -4.61 -3.45
CA ILE A 52 0.75 -3.38 -3.06
C ILE A 52 0.81 -2.41 -4.23
N ALA A 53 1.19 -2.88 -5.42
CA ALA A 53 1.30 -2.04 -6.61
C ALA A 53 -0.07 -1.46 -7.02
N GLU A 54 -1.14 -2.25 -6.94
CA GLU A 54 -2.50 -1.77 -7.21
C GLU A 54 -2.97 -0.76 -6.17
N PHE A 55 -2.70 -1.00 -4.90
CA PHE A 55 -3.02 -0.10 -3.79
C PHE A 55 -2.36 1.28 -3.99
N ILE A 56 -1.05 1.31 -4.25
CA ILE A 56 -0.30 2.55 -4.50
C ILE A 56 -0.90 3.31 -5.69
N ARG A 57 -1.18 2.62 -6.80
CA ARG A 57 -1.77 3.23 -8.00
C ARG A 57 -3.13 3.87 -7.70
N LYS A 58 -3.98 3.21 -6.91
CA LYS A 58 -5.28 3.76 -6.49
C LYS A 58 -5.10 5.02 -5.63
N LYS A 59 -4.19 5.00 -4.66
CA LYS A 59 -3.88 6.16 -3.80
C LYS A 59 -3.37 7.35 -4.59
N ILE A 60 -2.39 7.15 -5.46
CA ILE A 60 -1.84 8.22 -6.32
C ILE A 60 -2.95 8.84 -7.18
N LYS A 61 -3.82 8.00 -7.78
CA LYS A 61 -4.95 8.48 -8.59
C LYS A 61 -5.95 9.28 -7.77
N SER A 62 -6.22 8.88 -6.52
CA SER A 62 -7.09 9.60 -5.59
C SER A 62 -6.52 10.98 -5.24
N ILE A 63 -5.22 11.07 -4.95
CA ILE A 63 -4.53 12.33 -4.62
C ILE A 63 -4.48 13.28 -5.82
N SER A 64 -4.36 12.72 -7.04
CA SER A 64 -4.31 13.49 -8.29
C SER A 64 -5.65 14.15 -8.66
N ASN A 65 -6.75 13.86 -7.95
CA ASN A 65 -8.07 14.44 -8.21
C ASN A 65 -8.39 15.52 -7.15
N PRO A 66 -8.10 16.81 -7.39
CA PRO A 66 -8.23 17.89 -6.39
C PRO A 66 -9.68 18.26 -5.99
N GLU A 67 -10.69 17.49 -6.38
CA GLU A 67 -12.10 17.91 -6.30
C GLU A 67 -12.79 17.71 -4.93
N VAL A 68 -12.07 17.38 -3.86
CA VAL A 68 -12.67 17.18 -2.51
C VAL A 68 -11.94 17.97 -1.42
N ARG A 69 -11.54 19.22 -1.71
CA ARG A 69 -11.00 20.14 -0.69
C ARG A 69 -11.91 21.33 -0.34
N HIS A 70 -13.13 21.42 -0.88
CA HIS A 70 -13.95 22.63 -0.73
C HIS A 70 -15.42 22.40 -0.34
N ARG A 71 -15.69 21.66 0.75
CA ARG A 71 -17.02 21.69 1.41
C ARG A 71 -16.95 21.77 2.93
N VAL A 72 -16.05 22.61 3.46
CA VAL A 72 -16.21 23.16 4.82
C VAL A 72 -16.14 24.68 4.71
N ALA A 73 -17.31 25.29 4.52
CA ALA A 73 -17.56 26.73 4.55
C ALA A 73 -17.76 27.19 6.02
N PRO A 74 -17.55 28.49 6.35
CA PRO A 74 -17.49 29.01 7.73
C PRO A 74 -18.80 28.91 8.52
#